data_AF-A0A5R8MPY1-F1
#
_entry.id   AF-A0A5R8MPY1-F1
#
_cell.length_a   1.000
_cell.length_b   1.000
_cell.length_c   1.000
_cell.angle_alpha   90.00
_cell.angle_beta   90.00
_cell.angle_gamma   90.00
#
_symmetry.space_group_name_H-M   'P 1'
#
loop_
_entity.id
_entity.type
_entity.pdbx_description
1 polymer ?
#
loop_
_entity_poly.entity_id
_entity_poly.type
_entity_poly.pdbx_seq_one_letter_code
_entity_poly.pdbx_strand_id
1 'polypeptide(L)' 'GPVGAGTVLVAVPADIEGLRGSDPGTAKAWRLAVREVLGGLMAEGRAVTGFCGKSYYVVEQV' A
#
# COMPACT_ATOMS: atom_id res chain seq x y z
N GLY A 1 -9.55 -14.41 -4.60
CA GLY A 1 -10.19 -14.28 -5.92
C GLY A 1 -9.22 -13.63 -6.88
N PRO A 2 -9.37 -13.79 -8.19
CA PRO A 2 -8.47 -13.18 -9.16
C PRO A 2 -8.58 -11.65 -9.06
N VAL A 3 -7.42 -10.99 -9.08
CA VAL A 3 -7.28 -9.54 -9.06
C VAL A 3 -7.88 -9.06 -10.38
N GLY A 4 -9.09 -8.49 -10.34
CA GLY A 4 -9.79 -8.04 -11.54
C GLY A 4 -8.96 -6.99 -12.27
N ALA A 5 -9.16 -6.80 -13.57
CA ALA A 5 -8.36 -5.90 -14.42
C ALA A 5 -8.29 -4.42 -13.95
N GLY A 6 -9.00 -4.04 -12.88
CA GLY A 6 -8.93 -2.74 -12.22
C GLY A 6 -8.31 -2.73 -10.80
N THR A 7 -7.91 -3.88 -10.25
CA THR A 7 -7.39 -3.97 -8.88
C THR A 7 -5.87 -3.79 -8.84
N VAL A 8 -5.41 -2.85 -8.03
CA VAL A 8 -3.99 -2.57 -7.76
C VAL A 8 -3.64 -3.02 -6.35
N LEU A 9 -2.50 -3.68 -6.18
CA LEU A 9 -1.97 -4.07 -4.88
C LEU A 9 -0.80 -3.17 -4.50
N VAL A 10 -0.89 -2.52 -3.33
CA VAL A 10 0.19 -1.67 -2.81
C VAL A 10 0.86 -2.37 -1.63
N ALA A 11 2.15 -2.67 -1.77
CA ALA A 11 2.88 -3.49 -0.82
C ALA A 11 3.20 -2.77 0.51
N VAL A 12 3.14 -3.55 1.58
CA VAL A 12 3.48 -3.21 2.96
C VAL A 12 4.53 -4.22 3.44
N PRO A 13 5.63 -3.78 4.08
CA PRO A 13 6.62 -4.68 4.66
C PRO A 13 5.96 -5.67 5.63
N ALA A 14 6.33 -6.95 5.53
CA ALA A 14 5.76 -8.01 6.35
C ALA A 14 6.03 -7.81 7.86
N ASP A 15 7.13 -7.13 8.20
CA ASP A 15 7.47 -6.73 9.57
C ASP A 15 7.77 -5.22 9.64
N ILE A 16 6.71 -4.41 9.53
CA ILE A 16 6.84 -2.95 9.58
C ILE A 16 7.28 -2.45 10.96
N GLU A 17 6.92 -3.15 12.03
CA GLU A 17 7.29 -2.74 13.39
C GLU A 17 8.78 -3.00 13.65
N GLY A 18 9.30 -4.17 13.24
CA GLY A 18 10.73 -4.46 13.26
C GLY A 18 11.52 -3.49 12.37
N LEU A 19 11.00 -3.14 11.18
CA LEU A 19 11.63 -2.15 10.31
C LEU A 19 11.69 -0.76 10.97
N ARG A 20 10.62 -0.32 11.66
CA ARG A 20 10.61 0.98 12.36
C ARG A 20 11.64 1.06 13.48
N GLY A 21 11.89 -0.04 14.17
CA GLY A 21 12.90 -0.10 15.24
C GLY A 21 14.33 -0.20 14.73
N SER A 22 14.55 -1.03 13.70
CA SER A 22 15.91 -1.31 13.16
C SER A 22 16.40 -0.27 12.16
N ASP A 23 15.51 0.28 11.33
CA ASP A 23 15.82 1.33 10.36
C ASP A 23 14.64 2.33 10.21
N PRO A 24 14.59 3.33 11.10
CA PRO A 24 13.58 4.38 11.05
C PRO A 24 13.59 5.19 9.74
N GLY A 25 14.75 5.29 9.09
CA GLY A 25 14.95 6.02 7.84
C GLY A 25 14.24 5.33 6.68
N THR A 26 14.51 4.04 6.49
CA THR A 26 13.82 3.21 5.50
C THR A 26 12.33 3.12 5.79
N ALA A 27 11.93 3.00 7.06
CA ALA A 27 10.52 3.01 7.45
C ALA A 27 9.82 4.34 7.07
N LYS A 28 10.52 5.47 7.17
CA LYS A 28 9.99 6.78 6.76
C LYS A 28 9.89 6.89 5.25
N ALA A 29 10.94 6.49 4.52
CA ALA A 29 10.95 6.49 3.07
C ALA A 29 9.79 5.66 2.50
N TRP A 30 9.57 4.46 3.05
CA TRP A 30 8.44 3.61 2.68
C TRP A 30 7.09 4.30 2.90
N ARG A 31 6.87 4.94 4.06
CA ARG A 31 5.61 5.67 4.36
C ARG A 31 5.34 6.77 3.34
N LEU A 32 6.38 7.50 2.91
CA LEU A 32 6.24 8.55 1.91
C LEU A 32 5.89 7.97 0.54
N ALA A 33 6.58 6.91 0.11
CA ALA A 33 6.30 6.24 -1.15
C ALA A 33 4.86 5.67 -1.21
N VAL A 34 4.39 5.02 -0.15
CA VAL A 34 3.00 4.53 -0.08
C VAL A 34 2.00 5.68 -0.16
N ARG A 35 2.26 6.80 0.54
CA ARG A 35 1.39 7.97 0.49
C ARG A 35 1.30 8.56 -0.91
N GLU A 36 2.43 8.65 -1.62
CA GLU A 36 2.48 9.14 -2.99
C GLU A 36 1.67 8.25 -3.93
N VAL A 37 1.89 6.93 -3.88
CA VAL A 37 1.18 5.96 -4.72
C VAL A 37 -0.32 5.98 -4.43
N LEU A 38 -0.72 5.88 -3.15
CA LEU A 38 -2.15 5.89 -2.78
C LEU A 38 -2.81 7.23 -3.16
N GLY A 39 -2.12 8.35 -2.97
CA GLY A 39 -2.63 9.67 -3.35
C GLY A 39 -2.87 9.78 -4.87
N GLY A 40 -1.94 9.28 -5.69
CA GLY A 40 -2.09 9.23 -7.15
C GLY A 40 -3.29 8.37 -7.56
N LEU A 41 -3.38 7.15 -7.03
CA LEU A 41 -4.51 6.24 -7.32
C LEU A 41 -5.85 6.85 -6.90
N MET A 42 -5.90 7.53 -5.75
CA MET A 42 -7.12 8.21 -5.30
C MET A 42 -7.50 9.40 -6.19
N ALA A 43 -6.53 10.14 -6.71
CA ALA A 43 -6.77 11.21 -7.68
C ALA A 43 -7.32 10.68 -9.02
N GLU A 44 -7.03 9.43 -9.36
CA GLU A 44 -7.60 8.71 -10.51
C GLU A 44 -9.01 8.13 -10.24
N GLY A 45 -9.63 8.44 -9.09
CA GLY A 45 -10.95 7.95 -8.72
C GLY A 45 -10.97 6.52 -8.18
N ARG A 46 -9.85 6.03 -7.67
CA ARG A 46 -9.77 4.71 -7.01
C ARG A 46 -9.85 4.85 -5.49
N ALA A 47 -10.18 3.77 -4.80
CA ALA A 47 -10.20 3.72 -3.34
C ALA A 47 -9.55 2.47 -2.79
N VAL A 48 -9.02 2.56 -1.57
CA VAL A 48 -8.58 1.38 -0.80
C VAL A 48 -9.84 0.63 -0.35
N THR A 49 -10.04 -0.58 -0.85
CA THR A 49 -11.22 -1.41 -0.54
C THR A 49 -10.90 -2.54 0.43
N GLY A 50 -9.62 -2.82 0.69
CA GLY A 50 -9.24 -3.84 1.66
C GLY A 50 -7.75 -3.94 1.91
N PHE A 51 -7.41 -4.98 2.68
CA PHE A 51 -6.04 -5.37 2.99
C PHE A 51 -5.94 -6.90 2.94
N CYS A 52 -4.98 -7.44 2.18
CA CYS A 52 -4.84 -8.87 1.96
C CYS A 52 -3.40 -9.35 2.13
N GLY A 53 -3.23 -10.66 2.36
CA GLY A 53 -1.91 -11.30 2.42
C GLY A 53 -0.98 -10.75 3.51
N LYS A 54 -1.53 -10.07 4.54
CA LYS A 54 -0.81 -9.37 5.61
C LYS A 54 0.12 -8.24 5.14
N SER A 55 0.20 -7.97 3.84
CA SER A 55 1.28 -7.17 3.25
C SER A 55 0.81 -6.33 2.04
N TYR A 56 -0.50 -6.21 1.79
CA TYR A 56 -0.99 -5.47 0.62
C TYR A 56 -2.27 -4.73 0.90
N TYR A 57 -2.31 -3.43 0.57
CA TYR A 57 -3.58 -2.74 0.35
C TYR A 57 -4.16 -3.18 -1.00
N VAL A 58 -5.47 -3.38 -1.02
CA VAL A 58 -6.26 -3.62 -2.23
C VAL A 58 -6.90 -2.30 -2.64
N VAL A 59 -6.63 -1.86 -3.86
CA VAL A 59 -7.13 -0.59 -4.42
C VAL A 59 -7.93 -0.87 -5.68
N GLU A 60 -9.16 -0.38 -5.74
CA GLU A 60 -10.11 -0.65 -6.82
C GLU A 60 -10.77 0.62 -7.33
N GLN A 61 -11.29 0.58 -8.55
CA GLN A 61 -12.02 1.70 -9.14
C GLN A 61 -13.34 1.94 -8.41
N VAL A 62 -13.68 3.21 -8.18
CA VAL A 62 -14.99 3.66 -7.65
C VAL A 62 -15.74 4.43 -8.72
#